data_AF-A0A8B6X3T7-F1
#
_entry.id   AF-A0A8B6X3T7-F1
#
_cell.length_a   1.000
_cell.length_b   1.000
_cell.length_c   1.000
_cell.angle_alpha   90.00
_cell.angle_beta   90.00
_cell.angle_gamma   90.00
#
_symmetry.space_group_name_H-M   'P 1'
#
loop_
_entity.id
_entity.type
_entity.pdbx_description
1 polymer ?
#
loop_
_entity_poly.entity_id
_entity_poly.type
_entity_poly.pdbx_seq_one_letter_code
_entity_poly.pdbx_strand_id
1 'polypeptide(L)'
;MSDAADPVPQRWRIGVHFDGGGFRKGSDPLSFLRYLGSVGRVRRVRTLATALAGLDQPDLTECRLGFELELETTACVEQIRQVFVVALEVCELDIAPA
;
A
#
# COMPACT_ATOMS: atom_id res chain seq x y z
N MET A 1 38.39 -3.13 -12.58
CA MET A 1 37.35 -3.99 -11.97
C MET A 1 36.49 -3.08 -11.13
N SER A 2 35.27 -2.78 -11.58
CA SER A 2 34.39 -1.79 -10.95
C SER A 2 33.99 -2.23 -9.55
N ASP A 3 34.13 -1.30 -8.61
CA ASP A 3 33.48 -1.29 -7.31
C ASP A 3 32.00 -0.94 -7.52
N ALA A 4 31.21 -1.92 -7.98
CA ALA A 4 29.76 -1.80 -7.96
C ALA A 4 29.33 -2.22 -6.55
N ALA A 5 29.22 -1.25 -5.64
CA ALA A 5 28.68 -1.49 -4.31
C ALA A 5 27.32 -2.18 -4.44
N ASP A 6 27.15 -3.31 -3.73
CA ASP A 6 25.86 -3.99 -3.69
C ASP A 6 24.78 -3.00 -3.21
N PRO A 7 23.63 -2.93 -3.87
CA PRO A 7 22.59 -1.99 -3.49
C PRO A 7 22.14 -2.28 -2.06
N VAL A 8 22.27 -1.26 -1.19
CA VAL A 8 21.90 -1.37 0.22
C VAL A 8 20.37 -1.25 0.34
N PRO A 9 19.69 -2.20 1.01
CA PRO A 9 18.26 -2.12 1.23
C PRO A 9 17.87 -0.87 2.03
N GLN A 10 16.87 -0.13 1.53
CA GLN A 10 16.27 1.02 2.19
C GLN A 10 14.90 0.65 2.76
N ARG A 11 14.47 1.41 3.77
CA ARG A 11 13.13 1.27 4.34
C ARG A 11 12.21 2.37 3.84
N TRP A 12 11.00 1.98 3.49
CA TRP A 12 9.95 2.84 2.95
C TRP A 12 8.70 2.71 3.81
N ARG A 13 8.11 3.85 4.17
CA ARG A 13 6.73 3.95 4.65
C ARG A 13 5.82 4.14 3.45
N ILE A 14 4.78 3.32 3.37
CA ILE A 14 3.80 3.35 2.29
C ILE A 14 2.41 3.50 2.91
N GLY A 15 1.72 4.58 2.56
CA GLY A 15 0.32 4.82 2.90
C GLY A 15 -0.58 4.56 1.69
N VAL A 16 -1.62 3.77 1.87
CA VAL A 16 -2.63 3.47 0.85
C VAL A 16 -4.00 3.78 1.42
N HIS A 17 -4.78 4.64 0.79
CA HIS A 17 -6.12 4.98 1.24
C HIS A 17 -7.12 4.79 0.10
N PHE A 18 -8.00 3.80 0.24
CA PHE A 18 -9.03 3.53 -0.75
C PHE A 18 -10.17 4.53 -0.63
N ASP A 19 -10.67 4.98 -1.78
CA ASP A 19 -11.92 5.72 -1.82
C ASP A 19 -13.07 4.80 -1.31
N GLY A 20 -14.14 5.41 -0.81
CA GLY A 20 -15.28 4.70 -0.21
C GLY A 20 -16.08 3.82 -1.19
N GLY A 21 -15.53 3.48 -2.37
CA GLY A 21 -16.15 2.64 -3.37
C GLY A 21 -15.33 1.40 -3.77
N GLY A 22 -14.08 1.27 -3.33
CA GLY A 22 -13.15 0.23 -3.78
C GLY A 22 -13.63 -1.22 -3.58
N PHE A 23 -14.44 -1.48 -2.56
CA PHE A 23 -14.99 -2.82 -2.29
C PHE A 23 -16.10 -3.27 -3.25
N ARG A 24 -16.73 -2.34 -4.00
CA ARG A 24 -17.90 -2.65 -4.83
C ARG A 24 -17.59 -3.45 -6.11
N LYS A 25 -16.31 -3.65 -6.46
CA LYS A 25 -15.92 -4.25 -7.76
C LYS A 25 -15.27 -5.63 -7.69
N GLY A 26 -15.23 -6.29 -6.52
CA GLY A 26 -14.66 -7.65 -6.41
C GLY A 26 -13.15 -7.75 -6.71
N SER A 27 -12.46 -6.62 -6.84
CA SER A 27 -11.00 -6.55 -6.87
C SER A 27 -10.46 -6.85 -5.48
N ASP A 28 -9.57 -7.81 -5.35
CA ASP A 28 -8.88 -8.12 -4.10
C ASP A 28 -8.00 -6.92 -3.69
N PRO A 29 -8.41 -6.13 -2.67
CA PRO A 29 -7.65 -4.95 -2.27
C PRO A 29 -6.31 -5.35 -1.64
N LEU A 30 -6.08 -6.62 -1.31
CA LEU A 30 -4.85 -7.10 -0.68
C LEU A 30 -3.83 -7.63 -1.69
N SER A 31 -4.17 -7.69 -2.99
CA SER A 31 -3.28 -8.23 -4.02
C SER A 31 -1.93 -7.51 -4.06
N PHE A 32 -1.89 -6.19 -3.80
CA PHE A 32 -0.65 -5.43 -3.72
C PHE A 32 0.28 -5.90 -2.59
N LEU A 33 -0.24 -6.41 -1.46
CA LEU A 33 0.58 -6.91 -0.35
C LEU A 33 1.41 -8.11 -0.77
N ARG A 34 0.81 -8.99 -1.59
CA ARG A 34 1.52 -10.14 -2.16
C ARG A 34 2.61 -9.70 -3.12
N TYR A 35 2.32 -8.71 -3.98
CA TYR A 35 3.31 -8.16 -4.91
C TYR A 35 4.44 -7.41 -4.20
N LEU A 36 4.17 -6.67 -3.12
CA LEU A 36 5.23 -6.06 -2.30
C LEU A 36 6.22 -7.10 -1.78
N GLY A 37 5.75 -8.30 -1.45
CA GLY A 37 6.62 -9.44 -1.08
C GLY A 37 7.58 -9.89 -2.19
N SER A 38 7.25 -9.66 -3.47
CA SER A 38 8.18 -9.91 -4.59
C SER A 38 9.19 -8.79 -4.82
N VAL A 39 8.89 -7.58 -4.33
CA VAL A 39 9.77 -6.41 -4.48
C VAL A 39 10.68 -6.24 -3.26
N GLY A 40 10.30 -6.77 -2.09
CA GLY A 40 11.14 -6.75 -0.91
C GLY A 40 10.48 -7.39 0.31
N ARG A 41 11.01 -7.09 1.49
CA ARG A 41 10.51 -7.63 2.75
C ARG A 41 9.54 -6.64 3.40
N VAL A 42 8.27 -7.01 3.46
CA VAL A 42 7.26 -6.29 4.26
C VAL A 42 7.58 -6.51 5.74
N ARG A 43 7.90 -5.43 6.45
CA ARG A 43 8.27 -5.42 7.88
C ARG A 43 7.09 -5.18 8.79
N ARG A 44 6.14 -4.34 8.35
CA ARG A 44 4.96 -3.96 9.11
C ARG A 44 3.79 -3.76 8.16
N VAL A 45 2.61 -4.15 8.64
CA VAL A 45 1.31 -3.84 8.03
C VAL A 45 0.39 -3.37 9.14
N ARG A 46 -0.18 -2.18 9.00
CA ARG A 46 -1.26 -1.66 9.85
C ARG A 46 -2.45 -1.35 8.97
N THR A 47 -3.60 -1.93 9.29
CA THR A 47 -4.86 -1.62 8.62
C THR A 47 -5.50 -0.41 9.27
N LEU A 48 -5.89 0.56 8.46
CA LEU A 48 -6.67 1.73 8.85
C LEU A 48 -8.10 1.52 8.36
N ALA A 49 -8.98 1.06 9.24
CA ALA A 49 -10.40 0.98 8.94
C ALA A 49 -11.11 2.16 9.61
N THR A 50 -11.68 3.04 8.80
CA THR A 50 -12.50 4.15 9.31
C THR A 50 -13.96 3.84 9.01
N ALA A 51 -14.72 3.54 10.06
CA ALA A 51 -16.18 3.62 9.99
C ALA A 51 -16.57 5.09 9.85
N LEU A 52 -17.49 5.42 8.94
CA LEU A 52 -18.02 6.77 8.85
C LEU A 52 -18.70 7.13 10.18
N ALA A 53 -18.14 8.10 10.88
CA ALA A 53 -18.67 8.56 12.15
C ALA A 53 -20.07 9.18 11.93
N GLY A 54 -21.05 8.77 12.74
CA GLY A 54 -22.40 9.36 12.74
C GLY A 54 -23.49 8.55 12.03
N LEU A 55 -23.22 7.30 11.61
CA LEU A 55 -24.27 6.40 11.11
C LEU A 55 -24.82 5.53 12.24
N ASP A 56 -26.12 5.63 12.54
CA ASP A 56 -26.83 4.74 13.48
C ASP A 56 -26.77 3.26 13.04
N GLN A 57 -26.54 3.02 11.74
CA GLN A 57 -26.14 1.75 11.15
C GLN A 57 -25.07 2.04 10.09
N PRO A 58 -23.77 1.80 10.38
CA PRO A 58 -22.72 2.01 9.39
C PRO A 58 -22.96 1.08 8.19
N ASP A 59 -23.17 1.66 7.01
CA ASP A 59 -23.18 0.90 5.77
C ASP A 59 -21.75 0.40 5.51
N LEU A 60 -21.55 -0.92 5.61
CA LEU A 60 -20.26 -1.57 5.36
C LEU A 60 -19.76 -1.34 3.93
N THR A 61 -20.65 -0.94 3.00
CA THR A 61 -20.28 -0.57 1.63
C THR A 61 -19.64 0.82 1.52
N GLU A 62 -19.70 1.64 2.57
CA GLU A 62 -19.06 2.97 2.65
C GLU A 62 -17.82 2.99 3.56
N CYS A 63 -17.43 1.84 4.12
CA CYS A 63 -16.21 1.73 4.93
C CYS A 63 -14.98 2.15 4.12
N ARG A 64 -14.27 3.17 4.59
CA ARG A 64 -12.97 3.55 4.04
C ARG A 64 -11.90 2.67 4.64
N LEU A 65 -11.21 1.93 3.77
CA LEU A 65 -10.08 1.10 4.13
C LEU A 65 -8.79 1.77 3.68
N GLY A 66 -7.78 1.71 4.53
CA GLY A 66 -6.42 2.08 4.20
C GLY A 66 -5.42 1.15 4.86
N PHE A 67 -4.16 1.32 4.46
CA PHE A 67 -3.04 0.55 4.98
C PHE A 67 -1.84 1.47 5.15
N GLU A 68 -1.10 1.24 6.23
CA GLU A 68 0.26 1.74 6.39
C GLU A 68 1.20 0.55 6.45
N LEU A 69 2.27 0.62 5.66
CA LEU A 69 3.19 -0.47 5.44
C LEU A 69 4.62 0.03 5.64
N GLU A 70 5.48 -0.85 6.13
CA GLU A 70 6.92 -0.67 6.07
C GLU A 70 7.52 -1.73 5.14
N LEU A 71 8.18 -1.30 4.07
CA LEU A 71 8.86 -2.15 3.10
C LEU A 71 10.37 -1.95 3.21
N GLU A 72 11.13 -3.03 3.30
CA GLU A 72 12.58 -3.02 3.15
C GLU A 72 12.97 -3.62 1.80
N THR A 73 13.62 -2.84 0.93
CA THR A 73 13.97 -3.26 -0.43
C THR A 73 15.15 -2.48 -0.99
N THR A 74 15.84 -3.05 -1.98
CA THR A 74 16.81 -2.36 -2.84
C THR A 74 16.15 -1.67 -4.03
N ALA A 75 14.85 -1.88 -4.25
CA ALA A 75 14.09 -1.27 -5.31
C ALA A 75 13.92 0.25 -5.10
N CYS A 76 13.91 1.02 -6.20
CA CYS A 76 13.64 2.45 -6.17
C CYS A 76 12.14 2.75 -6.00
N VAL A 77 11.81 4.01 -5.68
CA VAL A 77 10.43 4.43 -5.46
C VAL A 77 9.53 4.19 -6.68
N GLU A 78 10.06 4.32 -7.89
CA GLU A 78 9.34 4.06 -9.13
C GLU A 78 8.93 2.59 -9.23
N GLN A 79 9.81 1.66 -8.88
CA GLN A 79 9.50 0.22 -8.86
C GLN A 79 8.46 -0.12 -7.80
N ILE A 80 8.50 0.54 -6.64
CA ILE A 80 7.47 0.40 -5.59
C ILE A 80 6.13 0.93 -6.11
N ARG A 81 6.10 2.09 -6.78
CA ARG A 81 4.87 2.67 -7.37
C ARG A 81 4.22 1.76 -8.39
N GLN A 82 5.01 1.03 -9.19
CA GLN A 82 4.48 0.08 -10.18
C GLN A 82 3.63 -1.04 -9.56
N VAL A 83 3.88 -1.42 -8.31
CA VAL A 83 3.06 -2.41 -7.59
C VAL A 83 1.60 -1.95 -7.44
N PHE A 84 1.37 -0.63 -7.40
CA PHE A 84 0.08 -0.04 -7.14
C PHE A 84 -0.62 0.51 -8.38
N VAL A 85 -0.03 0.38 -9.58
CA VAL A 85 -0.51 1.08 -10.79
C VAL A 85 -2.00 0.88 -11.09
N VAL A 86 -2.54 -0.30 -10.82
CA VAL A 86 -3.98 -0.61 -10.99
C VAL A 86 -4.83 -0.03 -9.86
N ALA A 87 -4.30 0.01 -8.63
CA ALA A 87 -5.00 0.53 -7.47
C ALA A 87 -5.09 2.07 -7.48
N LEU A 88 -4.18 2.76 -8.17
CA LEU A 88 -4.14 4.22 -8.26
C LEU A 88 -5.42 4.85 -8.85
N GLU A 89 -6.26 4.08 -9.55
CA GLU A 89 -7.58 4.55 -10.01
C GLU A 89 -8.61 4.71 -8.88
N VAL A 90 -8.39 4.07 -7.74
CA VAL A 90 -9.35 3.96 -6.62
C VAL A 90 -8.70 4.18 -5.24
N CYS A 91 -7.45 4.63 -5.20
CA CYS A 91 -6.76 4.92 -3.95
C CYS A 91 -5.77 6.09 -4.06
N GLU A 92 -5.56 6.75 -2.93
CA GLU A 92 -4.42 7.64 -2.73
C GLU A 92 -3.21 6.82 -2.25
N LEU A 93 -2.03 7.13 -2.81
CA LEU A 93 -0.77 6.45 -2.49
C LEU A 93 0.28 7.47 -2.05
N ASP A 94 0.74 7.34 -0.82
CA ASP A 94 1.90 8.05 -0.27
C ASP A 94 3.07 7.09 -0.11
N ILE A 95 4.26 7.52 -0.51
CA ILE A 95 5.50 6.75 -0.32
C ILE A 95 6.59 7.70 0.13
N ALA A 96 7.19 7.40 1.28
CA ALA A 96 8.27 8.18 1.87
C ALA A 96 9.33 7.27 2.49
N PRO A 97 10.59 7.72 2.62
CA PRO A 97 11.57 7.03 3.44
C PRO A 97 11.08 6.83 4.89
N ALA A 98 11.40 5.67 5.46
CA ALA A 98 11.06 5.32 6.84
C ALA A 98 12.02 5.90 7.87
#